data_AF-A0A371WN43-F1
#
_entry.id   AF-A0A371WN43-F1
#
_cell.length_a   1.000
_cell.length_b   1.000
_cell.length_c   1.000
_cell.angle_alpha   90.00
_cell.angle_beta   90.00
_cell.angle_gamma   90.00
#
_symmetry.space_group_name_H-M   'P 1'
#
loop_
_entity.id
_entity.type
_entity.pdbx_description
1 polymer ?
#
loop_
_entity_poly.entity_id
_entity_poly.type
_entity_poly.pdbx_seq_one_letter_code
_entity_poly.pdbx_strand_id
1 'polypeptide(L)'
;MLSHLKPHLKTVTRIRKRNAHLDWGAIHARWGAVVSAAKDHMADVQSGKAVRRRIRQGAEAIIRLDERVEVSKIVDHVIAIVLLQDSDPRRFRSDAAFNAQLVRVLRKLDRDNAAAWFNHGDGKAHRAYVELSPSASRFISSLIAPALGPVGLHIAHLERAKSENERKSKDAAWAVIEQMSV
;
A
#
# COMPACT_ATOMS: atom_id res chain seq x y z
N MET A 1 -13.20 5.62 1.48
CA MET A 1 -11.79 5.19 1.70
C MET A 1 -10.95 5.28 0.43
N LEU A 2 -11.29 4.58 -0.66
CA LEU A 2 -10.57 4.74 -1.94
C LEU A 2 -10.65 6.18 -2.49
N SER A 3 -11.77 6.86 -2.27
CA SER A 3 -11.94 8.29 -2.56
C SER A 3 -10.85 9.14 -1.91
N HIS A 4 -10.50 8.83 -0.66
CA HIS A 4 -9.46 9.54 0.09
C HIS A 4 -8.05 9.11 -0.31
N LEU A 5 -7.86 7.94 -0.91
CA LEU A 5 -6.53 7.48 -1.36
C LEU A 5 -6.07 8.19 -2.64
N LYS A 6 -7.01 8.55 -3.53
CA LYS A 6 -6.70 9.18 -4.83
C LYS A 6 -5.83 10.45 -4.72
N PRO A 7 -6.11 11.41 -3.82
CA PRO A 7 -5.22 12.55 -3.60
C PRO A 7 -3.79 12.13 -3.24
N HIS A 8 -3.63 11.17 -2.33
CA HIS A 8 -2.30 10.72 -1.90
C HIS A 8 -1.55 9.98 -3.02
N LEU A 9 -2.24 9.21 -3.87
CA LEU A 9 -1.61 8.62 -5.06
C LEU A 9 -1.07 9.69 -6.01
N LYS A 10 -1.81 10.78 -6.24
CA LYS A 10 -1.30 11.92 -7.03
C LYS A 10 -0.08 12.55 -6.37
N THR A 11 -0.08 12.66 -5.04
CA THR A 11 1.08 13.13 -4.27
C THR A 11 2.27 12.21 -4.45
N VAL A 12 2.11 10.89 -4.36
CA VAL A 12 3.19 9.93 -4.61
C VAL A 12 3.78 10.09 -6.01
N THR A 13 2.95 10.21 -7.05
CA THR A 13 3.42 10.46 -8.42
C THR A 13 4.27 11.74 -8.51
N ARG A 14 3.85 12.81 -7.83
CA ARG A 14 4.61 14.08 -7.79
C ARG A 14 5.93 13.92 -7.06
N ILE A 15 5.93 13.24 -5.92
CA ILE A 15 7.14 12.95 -5.12
C ILE A 15 8.12 12.12 -5.95
N ARG A 16 7.65 11.08 -6.65
CA ARG A 16 8.47 10.23 -7.50
C ARG A 16 9.17 11.03 -8.59
N LYS A 17 8.43 11.89 -9.29
CA LYS A 17 9.01 12.78 -10.32
C LYS A 17 10.02 13.78 -9.74
N ARG A 18 9.72 14.36 -8.57
CA ARG A 18 10.56 15.37 -7.91
C ARG A 18 11.83 14.77 -7.31
N ASN A 19 11.74 13.58 -6.75
CA ASN A 19 12.83 12.91 -6.06
C ASN A 19 13.32 11.73 -6.90
N ALA A 20 13.67 12.00 -8.16
CA ALA A 20 14.24 11.00 -9.06
C ALA A 20 15.60 10.47 -8.59
N HIS A 21 16.28 11.22 -7.72
CA HIS A 21 17.54 10.82 -7.08
C HIS A 21 17.38 9.74 -6.00
N LEU A 22 16.16 9.48 -5.52
CA LEU A 22 15.93 8.37 -4.58
C LEU A 22 16.10 7.05 -5.31
N ASP A 23 16.66 6.06 -4.61
CA ASP A 23 16.81 4.71 -5.15
C ASP A 23 15.47 3.96 -5.14
N TRP A 24 14.66 4.23 -6.17
CA TRP A 24 13.41 3.53 -6.43
C TRP A 24 13.64 2.04 -6.72
N GLY A 25 14.83 1.66 -7.21
CA GLY A 25 15.23 0.27 -7.41
C GLY A 25 15.32 -0.48 -6.08
N ALA A 26 16.03 0.07 -5.09
CA ALA A 26 16.09 -0.47 -3.74
C ALA A 26 14.73 -0.50 -3.05
N ILE A 27 13.87 0.50 -3.29
CA ILE A 27 12.50 0.48 -2.77
C ILE A 27 11.70 -0.67 -3.39
N HIS A 28 11.78 -0.88 -4.71
CA HIS A 28 11.13 -2.00 -5.38
C HIS A 28 11.72 -3.35 -4.91
N ALA A 29 13.03 -3.43 -4.65
CA ALA A 29 13.68 -4.63 -4.13
C ALA A 29 13.11 -5.08 -2.76
N ARG A 30 12.66 -4.13 -1.93
CA ARG A 30 11.96 -4.46 -0.66
C ARG A 30 10.64 -5.20 -0.90
N TRP A 31 9.92 -4.93 -1.98
CA TRP A 31 8.78 -5.75 -2.38
C TRP A 31 9.24 -7.16 -2.81
N GLY A 32 10.36 -7.26 -3.54
CA GLY A 32 10.96 -8.55 -3.86
C GLY A 32 11.24 -9.42 -2.63
N ALA A 33 11.70 -8.83 -1.53
CA ALA A 33 11.88 -9.54 -0.26
C ALA A 33 10.55 -10.06 0.34
N VAL A 34 9.47 -9.28 0.24
CA VAL A 34 8.11 -9.72 0.65
C VAL A 34 7.66 -10.93 -0.17
N VAL A 35 7.89 -10.88 -1.49
CA VAL A 35 7.55 -11.98 -2.40
C VAL A 35 8.39 -13.22 -2.12
N SER A 36 9.69 -13.06 -1.86
CA SER A 36 10.57 -14.18 -1.47
C SER A 36 10.05 -14.86 -0.21
N ALA A 37 9.76 -14.09 0.84
CA ALA A 37 9.22 -14.65 2.09
C ALA A 37 7.89 -15.39 1.88
N ALA A 38 7.01 -14.87 1.01
CA ALA A 38 5.78 -15.57 0.65
C ALA A 38 6.05 -16.88 -0.11
N LYS A 39 7.02 -16.89 -1.03
CA LYS A 39 7.42 -18.10 -1.77
C LYS A 39 8.05 -19.15 -0.85
N ASP A 40 8.84 -18.75 0.14
CA ASP A 40 9.42 -19.67 1.13
C ASP A 40 8.32 -20.41 1.91
N HIS A 41 7.27 -19.70 2.33
CA HIS A 41 6.11 -20.32 2.96
C HIS A 41 5.35 -21.29 2.04
N MET A 42 5.35 -21.06 0.72
CA MET A 42 4.75 -21.98 -0.25
C MET A 42 5.65 -23.20 -0.54
N ALA A 43 6.97 -23.05 -0.50
CA ALA A 43 7.91 -24.16 -0.61
C ALA A 43 7.77 -25.13 0.58
N ASP A 44 7.52 -24.62 1.79
CA ASP A 44 7.18 -25.45 2.95
C ASP A 44 5.90 -26.28 2.72
N VAL A 45 4.88 -25.71 2.05
CA VAL A 45 3.66 -26.46 1.67
C VAL A 45 3.99 -27.59 0.68
N GLN A 46 4.79 -27.29 -0.34
CA GLN A 46 5.14 -28.25 -1.40
C GLN A 46 6.02 -29.39 -0.89
N SER A 47 6.87 -29.13 0.10
CA SER A 47 7.70 -30.14 0.76
C SER A 47 6.94 -31.01 1.79
N GLY A 48 5.62 -30.86 1.89
CA GLY A 48 4.77 -31.67 2.76
C GLY A 48 4.72 -31.22 4.22
N LYS A 49 5.31 -30.07 4.57
CA LYS A 49 5.18 -29.52 5.93
C LYS A 49 3.76 -28.98 6.15
N ALA A 50 3.22 -29.24 7.33
CA ALA A 50 1.91 -28.74 7.72
C ALA A 50 1.93 -27.21 7.89
N VAL A 51 1.46 -26.47 6.87
CA VAL A 51 1.28 -25.02 6.92
C VAL A 51 -0.18 -24.67 7.19
N ARG A 52 -0.42 -23.75 8.12
CA ARG A 52 -1.78 -23.28 8.45
C ARG A 52 -2.44 -22.70 7.18
N ARG A 53 -3.68 -23.12 6.87
CA ARG A 53 -4.46 -22.65 5.71
C ARG A 53 -4.43 -21.13 5.50
N ARG A 54 -4.45 -20.35 6.57
CA ARG A 54 -4.47 -18.87 6.54
C ARG A 54 -3.14 -18.27 6.08
N ILE A 55 -2.01 -18.91 6.41
CA ILE A 55 -0.68 -18.53 5.92
C ILE A 55 -0.61 -18.80 4.43
N ARG A 56 -1.01 -20.01 4.00
CA ARG A 56 -1.08 -20.38 2.58
C ARG A 56 -1.91 -19.38 1.76
N GLN A 57 -3.12 -19.07 2.21
CA GLN A 57 -3.98 -18.07 1.56
C GLN A 57 -3.32 -16.68 1.44
N GLY A 58 -2.59 -16.26 2.47
CA GLY A 58 -1.89 -14.98 2.46
C GLY A 58 -0.68 -14.97 1.53
N ALA A 59 0.11 -16.04 1.53
CA ALA A 59 1.27 -16.20 0.65
C ALA A 59 0.84 -16.27 -0.82
N GLU A 60 -0.18 -17.06 -1.15
CA GLU A 60 -0.77 -17.11 -2.49
C GLU A 60 -1.28 -15.74 -2.94
N ALA A 61 -1.87 -14.95 -2.04
CA ALA A 61 -2.35 -13.62 -2.39
C ALA A 61 -1.21 -12.63 -2.69
N ILE A 62 -0.07 -12.72 -1.99
CA ILE A 62 1.12 -11.89 -2.27
C ILE A 62 1.73 -12.27 -3.61
N ILE A 63 1.93 -13.56 -3.86
CA ILE A 63 2.52 -14.06 -5.12
C ILE A 63 1.65 -13.65 -6.31
N ARG A 64 0.34 -13.84 -6.20
CA ARG A 64 -0.61 -13.44 -7.24
C ARG A 64 -0.62 -11.94 -7.49
N LEU A 65 -0.45 -11.13 -6.44
CA LEU A 65 -0.36 -9.68 -6.57
C LEU A 65 0.91 -9.30 -7.36
N ASP A 66 2.04 -9.93 -7.07
CA ASP A 66 3.31 -9.73 -7.77
C ASP A 66 3.22 -10.13 -9.26
N GLU A 67 2.58 -11.26 -9.56
CA GLU A 67 2.41 -11.74 -10.93
C GLU A 67 1.53 -10.84 -11.81
N ARG A 68 0.57 -10.13 -11.20
CA ARG A 68 -0.50 -9.43 -11.93
C ARG A 68 -0.42 -7.91 -11.87
N VAL A 69 0.35 -7.36 -10.95
CA VAL A 69 0.38 -5.92 -10.69
C VAL A 69 1.82 -5.44 -10.70
N GLU A 70 2.07 -4.40 -11.49
CA GLU A 70 3.38 -3.75 -11.54
C GLU A 70 3.84 -3.31 -10.14
N VAL A 71 5.09 -3.65 -9.79
CA VAL A 71 5.67 -3.36 -8.47
C VAL A 71 5.60 -1.87 -8.11
N SER A 72 5.77 -0.98 -9.09
CA SER A 72 5.67 0.47 -8.89
C SER A 72 4.29 0.88 -8.36
N LYS A 73 3.23 0.27 -8.90
CA LYS A 73 1.85 0.51 -8.50
C LYS A 73 1.57 -0.04 -7.11
N ILE A 74 2.10 -1.21 -6.77
CA ILE A 74 2.01 -1.78 -5.42
C ILE A 74 2.64 -0.81 -4.42
N VAL A 75 3.90 -0.45 -4.65
CA VAL A 75 4.68 0.47 -3.81
C VAL A 75 3.98 1.81 -3.65
N ASP A 76 3.47 2.39 -4.75
CA ASP A 76 2.76 3.67 -4.71
C ASP A 76 1.50 3.61 -3.84
N HIS A 77 0.77 2.49 -3.87
CA HIS A 77 -0.41 2.32 -3.02
C HIS A 77 -0.06 2.14 -1.54
N VAL A 78 1.06 1.49 -1.22
CA VAL A 78 1.55 1.40 0.15
C VAL A 78 1.97 2.78 0.66
N ILE A 79 2.74 3.53 -0.13
CA ILE A 79 3.14 4.89 0.26
C ILE A 79 1.91 5.79 0.39
N ALA A 80 0.95 5.71 -0.52
CA ALA A 80 -0.26 6.52 -0.47
C ALA A 80 -1.10 6.28 0.79
N ILE A 81 -1.21 5.03 1.27
CA ILE A 81 -1.96 4.76 2.51
C ILE A 81 -1.18 5.22 3.74
N VAL A 82 0.16 5.14 3.72
CA VAL A 82 0.99 5.72 4.79
C VAL A 82 0.88 7.24 4.81
N LEU A 83 0.91 7.91 3.65
CA LEU A 83 0.65 9.36 3.56
C LEU A 83 -0.73 9.74 4.08
N LEU A 84 -1.75 8.92 3.82
CA LEU A 84 -3.08 9.12 4.36
C LEU A 84 -3.07 9.06 5.90
N GLN A 85 -2.42 8.04 6.47
CA GLN A 85 -2.26 7.91 7.93
C GLN A 85 -1.48 9.08 8.51
N ASP A 86 -0.43 9.53 7.82
CA ASP A 86 0.41 10.64 8.24
C ASP A 86 -0.36 11.97 8.29
N SER A 87 -1.21 12.21 7.28
CA SER A 87 -2.01 13.43 7.17
C SER A 87 -3.23 13.46 8.10
N ASP A 88 -3.81 12.29 8.40
CA ASP A 88 -5.00 12.14 9.25
C ASP A 88 -4.87 10.87 10.11
N PRO A 89 -4.09 10.91 11.21
CA PRO A 89 -3.87 9.72 12.05
C PRO A 89 -5.16 9.17 12.65
N ARG A 90 -6.14 10.04 12.93
CA ARG A 90 -7.45 9.67 13.52
C ARG A 90 -8.31 8.84 12.57
N ARG A 91 -7.97 8.80 11.29
CA ARG A 91 -8.65 7.97 10.29
C ARG A 91 -8.53 6.48 10.55
N PHE A 92 -7.47 6.06 11.23
CA PHE A 92 -7.26 4.68 11.61
C PHE A 92 -7.37 4.55 13.12
N ARG A 93 -8.42 3.85 13.57
CA ARG A 93 -8.67 3.64 15.01
C ARG A 93 -7.52 2.92 15.73
N SER A 94 -6.73 2.13 15.00
CA SER A 94 -5.59 1.38 15.53
C SER A 94 -4.68 0.93 14.39
N ASP A 95 -3.48 0.47 14.74
CA ASP A 95 -2.55 -0.14 13.78
C ASP A 95 -3.14 -1.37 13.09
N ALA A 96 -3.95 -2.16 13.82
CA ALA A 96 -4.67 -3.28 13.23
C ALA A 96 -5.68 -2.82 12.16
N ALA A 97 -6.36 -1.69 12.39
CA ALA A 97 -7.26 -1.10 11.41
C ALA A 97 -6.49 -0.58 10.18
N PHE A 98 -5.35 0.08 10.40
CA PHE A 98 -4.45 0.48 9.32
C PHE A 98 -3.99 -0.71 8.48
N ASN A 99 -3.47 -1.75 9.11
CA ASN A 99 -2.98 -2.97 8.45
C ASN A 99 -4.09 -3.67 7.64
N ALA A 100 -5.30 -3.75 8.18
CA ALA A 100 -6.44 -4.29 7.44
C ALA A 100 -6.76 -3.46 6.19
N GLN A 101 -6.67 -2.12 6.27
CA GLN A 101 -6.89 -1.27 5.10
C GLN A 101 -5.76 -1.31 4.09
N LEU A 102 -4.51 -1.41 4.53
CA LEU A 102 -3.34 -1.61 3.67
C LEU A 102 -3.57 -2.85 2.78
N VAL A 103 -3.90 -3.99 3.40
CA VAL A 103 -4.20 -5.22 2.65
C VAL A 103 -5.41 -5.03 1.73
N ARG A 104 -6.48 -4.39 2.20
CA ARG A 104 -7.67 -4.14 1.37
C ARG A 104 -7.36 -3.28 0.15
N VAL A 105 -6.52 -2.26 0.27
CA VAL A 105 -6.10 -1.39 -0.83
C VAL A 105 -5.33 -2.19 -1.87
N LEU A 106 -4.33 -2.96 -1.45
CA LEU A 106 -3.51 -3.76 -2.35
C LEU A 106 -4.31 -4.84 -3.08
N ARG A 107 -5.23 -5.50 -2.39
CA ARG A 107 -6.10 -6.52 -3.02
C ARG A 107 -7.00 -6.00 -4.10
N LYS A 108 -7.39 -4.72 -4.02
CA LYS A 108 -8.20 -4.09 -5.06
C LYS A 108 -7.42 -3.79 -6.34
N LEU A 109 -6.09 -3.92 -6.31
CA LEU A 109 -5.26 -3.82 -7.51
C LEU A 109 -5.41 -5.05 -8.40
N ASP A 110 -5.61 -6.22 -7.80
CA ASP A 110 -5.91 -7.47 -8.48
C ASP A 110 -7.40 -7.55 -8.84
N ARG A 111 -7.74 -7.09 -10.04
CA ARG A 111 -9.12 -7.05 -10.56
C ARG A 111 -9.72 -8.45 -10.78
N ASP A 112 -8.87 -9.46 -10.91
CA ASP A 112 -9.25 -10.86 -11.15
C ASP A 112 -9.31 -11.68 -9.85
N ASN A 113 -9.32 -11.02 -8.69
CA ASN A 113 -9.52 -11.66 -7.39
C ASN A 113 -10.99 -12.05 -7.13
N ALA A 114 -11.84 -11.95 -8.15
CA ALA A 114 -13.23 -12.38 -8.11
C ALA A 114 -13.32 -13.82 -8.64
N ALA A 115 -13.68 -14.76 -7.76
CA ALA A 115 -14.07 -16.09 -8.17
C ALA A 115 -15.37 -15.97 -8.97
N ALA A 116 -15.36 -16.47 -10.21
CA ALA A 116 -16.55 -16.62 -11.01
C ALA A 116 -17.10 -18.04 -10.81
N TRP A 117 -18.39 -18.17 -10.52
CA TRP A 117 -19.08 -19.46 -10.55
C TRP A 117 -20.38 -19.33 -11.33
N PHE A 118 -20.76 -20.40 -12.02
CA PHE A 118 -22.05 -20.47 -12.69
C PHE A 118 -23.08 -21.02 -11.70
N ASN A 119 -24.17 -20.27 -11.48
CA ASN A 119 -25.28 -20.74 -10.66
C ASN A 119 -26.32 -21.39 -11.57
N HIS A 120 -26.43 -22.72 -11.49
CA HIS A 120 -27.41 -23.47 -12.28
C HIS A 120 -28.87 -23.17 -11.91
N GLY A 121 -29.13 -22.61 -10.72
CA GLY A 121 -30.49 -22.28 -10.27
C GLY A 121 -31.08 -21.01 -10.93
N ASP A 122 -30.24 -20.05 -11.31
CA ASP A 122 -30.67 -18.83 -12.00
C ASP A 122 -30.11 -18.70 -13.43
N GLY A 123 -29.29 -19.66 -13.86
CA GLY A 123 -28.67 -19.70 -15.18
C GLY A 123 -27.63 -18.60 -15.42
N LYS A 124 -27.13 -17.94 -14.37
CA LYS A 124 -26.22 -16.79 -14.49
C LYS A 124 -24.83 -17.08 -13.94
N ALA A 125 -23.84 -16.41 -14.53
CA ALA A 125 -22.50 -16.35 -13.96
C ALA A 125 -22.44 -15.29 -12.86
N HIS A 126 -22.08 -15.71 -11.65
CA HIS A 126 -21.84 -14.84 -10.50
C HIS A 126 -20.36 -14.62 -10.29
N ARG A 127 -19.99 -13.46 -9.77
CA ARG A 127 -18.62 -13.14 -9.37
C ARG A 127 -18.62 -12.62 -7.93
N ALA A 128 -17.82 -13.24 -7.07
CA ALA A 128 -17.56 -12.69 -5.73
C ALA A 128 -16.06 -12.67 -5.47
N TYR A 129 -15.62 -11.58 -4.83
CA TYR A 129 -14.27 -11.49 -4.31
C TYR A 129 -14.10 -12.52 -3.21
N VAL A 130 -13.12 -13.41 -3.34
CA VAL A 130 -12.82 -14.39 -2.29
C VAL A 130 -12.42 -13.63 -1.04
N GLU A 131 -13.20 -13.71 0.03
CA GLU A 131 -12.87 -12.99 1.25
C GLU A 131 -11.65 -13.62 1.93
N LEU A 132 -10.65 -12.81 2.26
CA LEU A 132 -9.51 -13.30 3.03
C LEU A 132 -9.91 -13.36 4.49
N SER A 133 -9.54 -14.45 5.16
CA SER A 133 -9.70 -14.52 6.60
C SER A 133 -8.93 -13.38 7.30
N PRO A 134 -9.41 -12.88 8.45
CA PRO A 134 -8.69 -11.84 9.20
C PRO A 134 -7.25 -12.21 9.53
N SER A 135 -6.95 -13.49 9.81
CA SER A 135 -5.57 -13.92 10.07
C SER A 135 -4.71 -13.96 8.80
N ALA A 136 -5.28 -14.27 7.64
CA ALA A 136 -4.54 -14.17 6.38
C ALA A 136 -4.20 -12.71 6.07
N SER A 137 -5.13 -11.79 6.33
CA SER A 137 -4.84 -10.35 6.26
C SER A 137 -3.72 -9.93 7.21
N ARG A 138 -3.70 -10.44 8.44
CA ARG A 138 -2.62 -10.15 9.40
C ARG A 138 -1.27 -10.66 8.90
N PHE A 139 -1.23 -11.88 8.36
CA PHE A 139 -0.02 -12.46 7.77
C PHE A 139 0.50 -11.61 6.60
N ILE A 140 -0.38 -11.16 5.70
CA ILE A 140 0.03 -10.29 4.59
C ILE A 140 0.61 -8.98 5.15
N SER A 141 -0.07 -8.34 6.10
CA SER A 141 0.42 -7.09 6.68
C SER A 141 1.74 -7.27 7.46
N SER A 142 1.97 -8.43 8.10
CA SER A 142 3.22 -8.66 8.83
C SER A 142 4.44 -8.79 7.92
N LEU A 143 4.25 -9.12 6.64
CA LEU A 143 5.33 -9.10 5.65
C LEU A 143 5.49 -7.71 5.02
N ILE A 144 4.38 -7.08 4.65
CA ILE A 144 4.40 -5.80 3.90
C ILE A 144 4.80 -4.62 4.78
N ALA A 145 4.24 -4.50 5.98
CA ALA A 145 4.41 -3.31 6.81
C ALA A 145 5.89 -3.09 7.23
N PRO A 146 6.65 -4.11 7.66
CA PRO A 146 8.08 -3.91 7.96
C PRO A 146 8.91 -3.59 6.72
N ALA A 147 8.59 -4.18 5.57
CA ALA A 147 9.35 -3.98 4.34
C ALA A 147 9.13 -2.60 3.72
N LEU A 148 7.88 -2.12 3.65
CA LEU A 148 7.54 -0.89 2.91
C LEU A 148 7.03 0.26 3.80
N GLY A 149 6.63 -0.01 5.03
CA GLY A 149 6.17 1.01 5.98
C GLY A 149 7.23 2.11 6.25
N PRO A 150 8.48 1.76 6.59
CA PRO A 150 9.54 2.76 6.80
C PRO A 150 9.80 3.64 5.58
N VAL A 151 9.70 3.08 4.37
CA VAL A 151 9.81 3.85 3.12
C VAL A 151 8.68 4.85 2.99
N GLY A 152 7.44 4.42 3.26
CA GLY A 152 6.28 5.31 3.28
C GLY A 152 6.43 6.46 4.28
N LEU A 153 6.92 6.17 5.49
CA LEU A 153 7.15 7.18 6.53
C LEU A 153 8.26 8.16 6.14
N HIS A 154 9.35 7.68 5.56
CA HIS A 154 10.43 8.54 5.06
C HIS A 154 9.91 9.49 3.96
N ILE A 155 9.12 8.97 3.02
CA ILE A 155 8.50 9.77 1.97
C ILE A 155 7.51 10.80 2.55
N ALA A 156 6.72 10.41 3.54
CA ALA A 156 5.82 11.32 4.24
C ALA A 156 6.58 12.46 4.94
N HIS A 157 7.70 12.14 5.58
CA HIS A 157 8.59 13.13 6.17
C HIS A 157 9.12 14.13 5.13
N LEU A 158 9.60 13.66 3.97
CA LEU A 158 10.06 14.53 2.88
C LEU A 158 8.96 15.47 2.38
N GLU A 159 7.72 14.99 2.26
CA GLU A 159 6.60 15.82 1.79
C GLU A 159 6.19 16.87 2.82
N ARG A 160 6.22 16.54 4.12
CA ARG A 160 5.96 17.51 5.20
C ARG A 160 7.02 18.60 5.27
N ALA A 161 8.30 18.22 5.26
CA ALA A 161 9.42 19.17 5.31
C ALA A 161 9.32 20.19 4.17
N LYS A 162 8.95 19.71 2.97
CA LYS A 162 8.71 20.58 1.82
C LYS A 162 7.50 21.51 2.03
N SER A 163 6.37 20.96 2.46
CA SER A 163 5.15 21.74 2.69
C SER A 163 5.36 22.83 3.75
N GLU A 164 6.15 22.53 4.78
CA GLU A 164 6.53 23.49 5.81
C GLU A 164 7.45 24.59 5.24
N ASN A 165 8.44 24.24 4.44
CA ASN A 165 9.34 25.21 3.81
C ASN A 165 8.58 26.13 2.86
N GLU A 166 7.68 25.59 2.04
CA GLU A 166 6.83 26.39 1.14
C GLU A 166 5.91 27.35 1.90
N ARG A 167 5.39 26.93 3.07
CA ARG A 167 4.60 27.81 3.94
C ARG A 167 5.47 28.95 4.49
N LYS A 168 6.64 28.62 5.05
CA LYS A 168 7.59 29.64 5.57
C LYS A 168 8.00 30.65 4.51
N SER A 169 8.30 30.21 3.28
CA SER A 169 8.64 31.11 2.18
C SER A 169 7.48 32.03 1.78
N LYS A 170 6.23 31.53 1.78
CA LYS A 170 5.04 32.35 1.51
C LYS A 170 4.78 33.36 2.61
N ASP A 171 4.87 32.94 3.88
CA ASP A 171 4.68 33.82 5.03
C ASP A 171 5.72 34.95 5.03
N ALA A 172 6.98 34.63 4.71
CA ALA A 172 8.05 35.62 4.54
C ALA A 172 7.79 36.59 3.38
N ALA A 173 7.32 36.09 2.22
CA ALA A 173 6.99 36.93 1.07
C ALA A 173 5.82 37.88 1.37
N TRP A 174 4.79 37.43 2.09
CA TRP A 174 3.67 38.26 2.52
C TRP A 174 4.10 39.36 3.48
N ALA A 175 4.97 39.05 4.45
CA ALA A 175 5.50 40.05 5.39
C ALA A 175 6.28 41.17 4.68
N VAL A 176 7.02 40.84 3.61
CA VAL A 176 7.72 41.84 2.79
C VAL A 176 6.72 42.75 2.04
N ILE A 177 5.65 42.18 1.48
CA ILE A 177 4.62 42.97 0.78
C ILE A 177 3.91 43.93 1.74
N GLU A 178 3.60 43.48 2.95
CA GLU A 178 2.97 44.30 3.99
C GLU A 178 3.88 45.46 4.43
N GLN A 179 5.19 45.21 4.59
CA GLN A 179 6.17 46.25 4.90
C GLN A 179 6.40 47.27 3.77
N MET A 180 6.17 46.91 2.51
CA MET A 180 6.29 47.81 1.35
C MET A 180 5.01 48.62 1.05
N SER A 181 3.90 48.29 1.72
CA SER A 181 2.60 48.94 1.52
C SER A 181 2.30 50.03 2.57
N VAL A 182 3.26 50.30 3.46
CA VAL A 182 3.27 51.38 4.46
C VAL A 182 4.26 52.45 4.01
#